data_AF-A0A920HBK2-F1
#
_entry.id   AF-A0A920HBK2-F1
#
_cell.length_a   1.000
_cell.length_b   1.000
_cell.length_c   1.000
_cell.angle_alpha   90.00
_cell.angle_beta   90.00
_cell.angle_gamma   90.00
#
_symmetry.space_group_name_H-M   'P 1'
#
loop_
_entity.id
_entity.type
_entity.pdbx_description
1 polymer ?
#
loop_
_entity_poly.entity_id
_entity_poly.type
_entity_poly.pdbx_seq_one_letter_code
_entity_poly.pdbx_strand_id
1 'polypeptide(L)'
;MFVLVGQALAQTASNCKETDPNQFFALINAPVQSYIAPLDRNGSNLLSENEIFIQKSRHYFAEFKDFPPVTISMERFASVTENNPTALENFESKITVLGPNCNRLNMYRSRLVGSFSAPFEEIMELVELGLRTENEAIIQFSTTQLTPQEIEFEKLIAILSNDLALDENVVNAMISESLRGQFLPQGGKINLNSMSEMALLGFSSMGGLVDSKVGQIYVFIPKSVNGINNMQETAVLTSDARLYNIAGFDHGIASKVLSRLGVRTTVVADIRNCHRKIWQLQNRFSWKVDASCQRKESQKLPVYGISPSDAERKIIHWDL
;
A
#
# COMPACT_ATOMS: atom_id res chain seq x y z
N MET A 1 -12.42 43.72 17.20
CA MET A 1 -13.08 42.52 17.75
C MET A 1 -12.30 41.33 17.23
N PHE A 2 -11.66 40.58 18.12
CA PHE A 2 -10.60 39.61 17.79
C PHE A 2 -11.13 38.34 17.12
N VAL A 3 -10.31 37.83 16.20
CA VAL A 3 -10.43 36.56 15.47
C VAL A 3 -10.17 35.39 16.44
N LEU A 4 -11.08 34.42 16.49
CA LEU A 4 -10.88 33.15 17.21
C LEU A 4 -10.29 32.13 16.23
N VAL A 5 -8.98 31.93 16.34
CA VAL A 5 -8.23 30.82 15.73
C VAL A 5 -8.52 29.56 16.55
N GLY A 6 -9.15 28.57 15.93
CA GLY A 6 -9.31 27.24 16.50
C GLY A 6 -7.94 26.56 16.61
N GLN A 7 -7.43 26.47 17.84
CA GLN A 7 -6.25 25.67 18.15
C GLN A 7 -6.63 24.20 18.09
N ALA A 8 -6.03 23.46 17.15
CA ALA A 8 -5.99 22.02 17.18
C ALA A 8 -5.31 21.58 18.48
N LEU A 9 -6.07 20.94 19.37
CA LEU A 9 -5.51 20.31 20.56
C LEU A 9 -4.69 19.10 20.11
N ALA A 10 -3.37 19.25 20.18
CA ALA A 10 -2.44 18.13 20.17
C ALA A 10 -2.83 17.16 21.30
N GLN A 11 -3.30 15.96 20.95
CA GLN A 11 -3.55 14.89 21.90
C GLN A 11 -2.22 14.47 22.52
N THR A 12 -2.07 14.69 23.83
CA THR A 12 -0.93 14.24 24.62
C THR A 12 -0.82 12.72 24.61
N ALA A 13 0.39 12.20 24.39
CA ALA A 13 0.76 10.79 24.28
C ALA A 13 0.47 9.88 25.51
N SER A 14 -0.25 10.37 26.54
CA SER A 14 -0.63 9.58 27.72
C SER A 14 -1.80 8.62 27.49
N ASN A 15 -2.56 8.78 26.40
CA ASN A 15 -3.79 8.01 26.12
C ASN A 15 -3.60 6.90 25.06
N CYS A 16 -2.35 6.63 24.68
CA CYS A 16 -1.97 5.59 23.72
C CYS A 16 -1.27 4.45 24.43
N LYS A 17 -1.98 3.82 25.35
CA LYS A 17 -1.49 2.62 26.02
C LYS A 17 -2.61 1.61 26.04
N GLU A 18 -2.23 0.37 25.80
CA GLU A 18 -3.10 -0.75 26.09
C GLU A 18 -3.52 -0.69 27.56
N THR A 19 -4.79 -0.97 27.83
CA THR A 19 -5.26 -1.10 29.19
C THR A 19 -4.54 -2.27 29.87
N ASP A 20 -4.34 -2.20 31.19
CA ASP A 20 -3.75 -3.30 31.96
C ASP A 20 -4.43 -4.64 31.60
N PRO A 21 -3.67 -5.70 31.25
CA PRO A 21 -4.23 -6.98 30.86
C PRO A 21 -5.24 -7.55 31.85
N ASN A 22 -5.09 -7.30 33.15
CA ASN A 22 -6.00 -7.78 34.18
C ASN A 22 -7.40 -7.16 34.05
N GLN A 23 -7.51 -5.91 33.60
CA GLN A 23 -8.82 -5.29 33.37
C GLN A 23 -9.51 -5.89 32.14
N PHE A 24 -8.75 -6.20 31.09
CA PHE A 24 -9.26 -6.93 29.93
C PHE A 24 -9.76 -8.32 30.34
N PHE A 25 -8.96 -9.07 31.11
CA PHE A 25 -9.35 -10.39 31.61
C PHE A 25 -10.54 -10.33 32.57
N ALA A 26 -10.64 -9.28 33.40
CA ALA A 26 -11.79 -9.07 34.27
C ALA A 26 -13.08 -8.82 33.48
N LEU A 27 -12.99 -8.10 32.35
CA LEU A 27 -14.14 -7.89 31.46
C LEU A 27 -14.60 -9.20 30.81
N ILE A 28 -13.69 -9.96 30.19
CA ILE A 28 -14.08 -11.14 29.40
C ILE A 28 -14.48 -12.34 30.26
N ASN A 29 -14.05 -12.39 31.53
CA ASN A 29 -14.43 -13.44 32.47
C ASN A 29 -15.53 -12.99 33.45
N ALA A 30 -16.12 -11.81 33.23
CA ALA A 30 -17.17 -11.29 34.10
C ALA A 30 -18.41 -12.21 34.09
N PRO A 31 -18.97 -12.57 35.25
CA PRO A 31 -20.20 -13.34 35.32
C PRO A 31 -21.39 -12.43 34.99
N VAL A 32 -21.79 -12.39 33.72
CA VAL A 32 -22.98 -11.67 33.25
C VAL A 32 -24.08 -12.64 32.82
N GLN A 33 -25.33 -12.17 32.79
CA GLN A 33 -26.42 -12.99 32.29
C GLN A 33 -26.24 -13.22 30.78
N SER A 34 -26.33 -14.48 30.34
CA SER A 34 -26.31 -14.80 28.91
C SER A 34 -27.58 -14.32 28.21
N TYR A 35 -27.43 -13.78 27.00
CA TYR A 35 -28.58 -13.49 26.14
C TYR A 35 -29.24 -14.80 25.68
N ILE A 36 -30.56 -14.87 25.77
CA ILE A 36 -31.38 -16.00 25.30
C ILE A 36 -32.29 -15.48 24.19
N ALA A 37 -32.11 -15.99 22.97
CA ALA A 37 -32.96 -15.62 21.84
C ALA A 37 -34.39 -16.17 22.05
N PRO A 38 -35.43 -15.40 21.67
CA PRO A 38 -36.81 -15.89 21.75
C PRO A 38 -37.04 -16.99 20.71
N LEU A 39 -37.45 -18.16 21.18
CA LEU A 39 -37.72 -19.34 20.36
C LEU A 39 -39.21 -19.59 20.21
N ASP A 40 -39.61 -20.18 19.09
CA ASP A 40 -40.95 -20.69 18.86
C ASP A 40 -41.18 -22.01 19.61
N ARG A 41 -42.39 -22.58 19.49
CA ARG A 41 -42.73 -23.86 20.14
C ARG A 41 -41.91 -25.05 19.62
N ASN A 42 -41.27 -24.90 18.46
CA ASN A 42 -40.44 -25.92 17.82
C ASN A 42 -38.93 -25.69 18.09
N GLY A 43 -38.56 -24.68 18.89
CA GLY A 43 -37.17 -24.34 19.19
C GLY A 43 -36.46 -23.53 18.11
N SER A 44 -37.18 -23.00 17.12
CA SER A 44 -36.62 -22.13 16.07
C SER A 44 -36.65 -20.66 16.50
N ASN A 45 -35.68 -19.86 16.05
CA ASN A 45 -35.63 -18.43 16.35
C ASN A 45 -36.86 -17.70 15.79
N LEU A 46 -37.53 -16.92 16.63
CA LEU A 46 -38.67 -16.07 16.23
C LEU A 46 -38.25 -14.80 15.50
N LEU A 47 -36.97 -14.44 15.60
CA LEU A 47 -36.40 -13.20 15.07
C LEU A 47 -35.43 -13.50 13.94
N SER A 48 -35.28 -12.54 13.03
CA SER A 48 -34.21 -12.56 12.04
C SER A 48 -32.83 -12.44 12.70
N GLU A 49 -31.78 -12.89 12.02
CA GLU A 49 -30.39 -12.77 12.51
C GLU A 49 -30.02 -11.34 12.90
N ASN A 50 -30.48 -10.34 12.13
CA ASN A 50 -30.23 -8.94 12.41
C ASN A 50 -30.92 -8.46 13.69
N GLU A 51 -32.16 -8.88 13.92
CA GLU A 51 -32.89 -8.54 15.14
C GLU A 51 -32.27 -9.22 16.36
N ILE A 52 -31.85 -10.48 16.22
CA ILE A 52 -31.12 -11.21 17.25
C ILE A 52 -29.84 -10.46 17.62
N PHE A 53 -29.05 -10.06 16.63
CA PHE A 53 -27.82 -9.29 16.87
C PHE A 53 -28.11 -7.98 17.62
N ILE A 54 -29.12 -7.21 17.19
CA ILE A 54 -29.46 -5.93 17.83
C ILE A 54 -29.91 -6.14 19.28
N GLN A 55 -30.75 -7.14 19.54
CA GLN A 55 -31.21 -7.44 20.89
C GLN A 55 -30.06 -7.94 21.78
N LYS A 56 -29.22 -8.84 21.26
CA LYS A 56 -28.02 -9.35 21.94
C LYS A 56 -27.04 -8.23 22.27
N SER A 57 -26.77 -7.32 21.33
CA SER A 57 -25.89 -6.17 21.53
C SER A 57 -26.43 -5.24 22.63
N ARG A 58 -27.75 -4.94 22.62
CA ARG A 58 -28.40 -4.15 23.68
C ARG A 58 -28.34 -4.82 25.04
N HIS A 59 -28.54 -6.13 25.08
CA HIS A 59 -28.43 -6.95 26.29
C HIS A 59 -27.04 -6.81 26.91
N TYR A 60 -25.98 -7.14 26.16
CA TYR A 60 -24.62 -7.06 26.68
C TYR A 60 -24.15 -5.62 26.96
N PHE A 61 -24.64 -4.63 26.21
CA PHE A 61 -24.41 -3.23 26.55
C PHE A 61 -24.95 -2.87 27.95
N ALA A 62 -26.12 -3.39 28.31
CA ALA A 62 -26.71 -3.18 29.64
C ALA A 62 -25.94 -3.96 30.72
N GLU A 63 -25.64 -5.23 30.47
CA GLU A 63 -24.88 -6.08 31.41
C GLU A 63 -23.50 -5.50 31.74
N PHE A 64 -22.79 -4.98 30.73
CA PHE A 64 -21.46 -4.42 30.92
C PHE A 64 -21.45 -2.93 31.27
N LYS A 65 -22.61 -2.28 31.47
CA LYS A 65 -22.72 -0.83 31.62
C LYS A 65 -21.71 -0.24 32.61
N ASP A 66 -21.54 -0.88 33.76
CA ASP A 66 -20.70 -0.39 34.87
C ASP A 66 -19.24 -0.85 34.80
N PHE A 67 -18.87 -1.67 33.81
CA PHE A 67 -17.48 -2.05 33.56
C PHE A 67 -16.70 -0.90 32.91
N PRO A 68 -15.43 -0.68 33.28
CA PRO A 68 -14.58 0.29 32.61
C PRO A 68 -14.33 -0.13 31.15
N PRO A 69 -14.29 0.82 30.19
CA PRO A 69 -13.85 0.50 28.83
C PRO A 69 -12.38 0.10 28.85
N VAL A 70 -12.04 -0.86 28.00
CA VAL A 70 -10.69 -1.40 27.84
C VAL A 70 -10.20 -1.11 26.43
N THR A 71 -8.90 -0.90 26.33
CA THR A 71 -8.21 -0.62 25.08
C THR A 71 -7.23 -1.76 24.85
N ILE A 72 -7.31 -2.43 23.69
CA ILE A 72 -6.47 -3.57 23.32
C ILE A 72 -5.63 -3.26 22.08
N SER A 73 -4.47 -3.89 21.92
CA SER A 73 -3.68 -3.74 20.69
C SER A 73 -4.29 -4.52 19.52
N MET A 74 -3.86 -4.20 18.29
CA MET A 74 -4.25 -4.95 17.10
C MET A 74 -3.81 -6.42 17.19
N GLU A 75 -2.64 -6.71 17.76
CA GLU A 75 -2.13 -8.06 17.98
C GLU A 75 -2.95 -8.84 19.01
N ARG A 76 -3.41 -8.18 20.08
CA ARG A 76 -4.31 -8.83 21.04
C ARG A 76 -5.67 -9.11 20.41
N PHE A 77 -6.21 -8.17 19.64
CA PHE A 77 -7.42 -8.39 18.86
C PHE A 77 -7.26 -9.62 17.95
N ALA A 78 -6.15 -9.69 17.21
CA ALA A 78 -5.82 -10.81 16.34
C ALA A 78 -5.78 -12.14 17.11
N SER A 79 -5.01 -12.19 18.20
CA SER A 79 -4.81 -13.40 19.00
C SER A 79 -6.11 -13.91 19.66
N VAL A 80 -6.96 -13.01 20.16
CA VAL A 80 -8.21 -13.43 20.82
C VAL A 80 -9.24 -13.93 19.81
N THR A 81 -9.18 -13.46 18.56
CA THR A 81 -10.15 -13.80 17.52
C THR A 81 -9.66 -14.83 16.50
N GLU A 82 -8.39 -15.25 16.58
CA GLU A 82 -7.74 -16.22 15.70
C GLU A 82 -8.58 -17.50 15.48
N ASN A 83 -9.07 -18.12 16.55
CA ASN A 83 -9.86 -19.36 16.46
C ASN A 83 -11.38 -19.13 16.48
N ASN A 84 -11.81 -17.93 16.86
CA ASN A 84 -13.22 -17.57 16.94
C ASN A 84 -13.36 -16.07 16.60
N PRO A 85 -13.70 -15.75 15.35
CA PRO A 85 -13.85 -14.36 14.90
C PRO A 85 -14.87 -13.57 15.74
N THR A 86 -15.83 -14.26 16.37
CA THR A 86 -16.90 -13.64 17.17
C THR A 86 -16.62 -13.61 18.68
N ALA A 87 -15.42 -14.02 19.11
CA ALA A 87 -15.05 -14.11 20.53
C ALA A 87 -15.27 -12.80 21.31
N LEU A 88 -15.16 -11.67 20.62
CA LEU A 88 -15.28 -10.34 21.21
C LEU A 88 -16.65 -9.67 20.98
N GLU A 89 -17.59 -10.30 20.27
CA GLU A 89 -18.87 -9.70 19.87
C GLU A 89 -19.68 -9.15 21.06
N ASN A 90 -19.68 -9.86 22.19
CA ASN A 90 -20.43 -9.46 23.38
C ASN A 90 -19.80 -8.24 24.08
N PHE A 91 -18.52 -7.94 23.80
CA PHE A 91 -17.74 -6.91 24.50
C PHE A 91 -17.49 -5.67 23.63
N GLU A 92 -18.04 -5.62 22.40
CA GLU A 92 -17.81 -4.56 21.41
C GLU A 92 -18.04 -3.14 21.97
N SER A 93 -18.99 -2.98 22.89
CA SER A 93 -19.31 -1.69 23.51
C SER A 93 -18.27 -1.18 24.51
N LYS A 94 -17.35 -2.04 24.95
CA LYS A 94 -16.32 -1.73 25.96
C LYS A 94 -14.91 -1.86 25.44
N ILE A 95 -14.70 -2.53 24.30
CA ILE A 95 -13.39 -2.71 23.70
C ILE A 95 -13.16 -1.65 22.63
N THR A 96 -12.04 -0.94 22.75
CA THR A 96 -11.46 -0.15 21.67
C THR A 96 -10.16 -0.82 21.23
N VAL A 97 -9.98 -1.04 19.93
CA VAL A 97 -8.74 -1.57 19.36
C VAL A 97 -7.83 -0.40 18.98
N LEU A 98 -6.57 -0.45 19.40
CA LEU A 98 -5.54 0.50 18.97
C LEU A 98 -4.90 -0.03 17.68
N GLY A 99 -5.10 0.73 16.61
CA GLY A 99 -4.26 0.67 15.43
C GLY A 99 -2.93 1.41 15.65
N PRO A 100 -2.06 1.41 14.63
CA PRO A 100 -0.82 2.14 14.67
C PRO A 100 -1.05 3.65 14.83
N ASN A 101 -0.03 4.37 15.30
CA ASN A 101 -0.11 5.80 15.60
C ASN A 101 -1.27 6.17 16.55
N CYS A 102 -1.68 5.23 17.41
CA CYS A 102 -2.72 5.42 18.42
C CYS A 102 -4.13 5.64 17.85
N ASN A 103 -4.36 5.24 16.60
CA ASN A 103 -5.68 5.31 15.99
C ASN A 103 -6.64 4.37 16.72
N ARG A 104 -7.77 4.91 17.16
CA ARG A 104 -8.78 4.17 17.93
C ARG A 104 -9.85 3.62 16.99
N LEU A 105 -9.99 2.30 17.01
CA LEU A 105 -10.96 1.57 16.22
C LEU A 105 -12.01 0.98 17.15
N ASN A 106 -13.27 1.13 16.77
CA ASN A 106 -14.36 0.46 17.44
C ASN A 106 -14.62 -0.88 16.78
N MET A 107 -15.46 -1.69 17.41
CA MET A 107 -15.92 -2.95 16.86
C MET A 107 -17.42 -2.90 16.60
N TYR A 108 -17.85 -3.54 15.53
CA TYR A 108 -19.26 -3.77 15.25
C TYR A 108 -19.42 -5.05 14.42
N ARG A 109 -20.22 -6.00 14.90
CA ARG A 109 -20.43 -7.30 14.22
C ARG A 109 -19.11 -8.02 13.95
N SER A 110 -18.25 -8.06 14.95
CA SER A 110 -16.92 -8.67 14.94
C SER A 110 -15.97 -8.07 13.90
N ARG A 111 -16.28 -6.87 13.37
CA ARG A 111 -15.44 -6.14 12.43
C ARG A 111 -14.89 -4.88 13.06
N LEU A 112 -13.68 -4.52 12.68
CA LEU A 112 -13.09 -3.22 13.00
C LEU A 112 -13.82 -2.13 12.22
N VAL A 113 -14.18 -1.05 12.92
CA VAL A 113 -14.87 0.11 12.37
C VAL A 113 -14.10 1.37 12.74
N GLY A 114 -13.73 2.13 11.72
CA GLY A 114 -13.01 3.38 11.84
C GLY A 114 -12.31 3.69 10.53
N SER A 115 -11.61 4.81 10.47
CA SER A 115 -10.72 5.09 9.34
C SER A 115 -9.60 6.00 9.83
N PHE A 116 -8.42 5.79 9.27
CA PHE A 116 -7.28 6.67 9.46
C PHE A 116 -6.38 6.62 8.24
N SER A 117 -5.48 7.60 8.15
CA SER A 117 -4.53 7.67 7.06
C SER A 117 -3.23 6.97 7.43
N ALA A 118 -2.76 6.07 6.58
CA ALA A 118 -1.61 5.21 6.84
C ALA A 118 -0.60 5.25 5.68
N PRO A 119 0.71 5.25 5.94
CA PRO A 119 1.73 5.08 4.91
C PRO A 119 1.67 3.66 4.32
N PHE A 120 2.25 3.50 3.13
CA PHE A 120 2.25 2.25 2.37
C PHE A 120 2.73 1.03 3.17
N GLU A 121 3.82 1.17 3.92
CA GLU A 121 4.40 0.09 4.72
C GLU A 121 3.47 -0.33 5.85
N GLU A 122 2.84 0.63 6.52
CA GLU A 122 1.92 0.34 7.62
C GLU A 122 0.66 -0.41 7.13
N ILE A 123 0.17 -0.09 5.92
CA ILE A 123 -0.91 -0.86 5.29
C ILE A 123 -0.45 -2.30 5.04
N MET A 124 0.74 -2.49 4.47
CA MET A 124 1.29 -3.82 4.23
C MET A 124 1.49 -4.62 5.52
N GLU A 125 2.03 -4.00 6.57
CA GLU A 125 2.26 -4.63 7.88
C GLU A 125 0.94 -5.10 8.52
N LEU A 126 -0.13 -4.30 8.41
CA LEU A 126 -1.45 -4.70 8.92
C LEU A 126 -2.06 -5.85 8.10
N VAL A 127 -1.91 -5.83 6.77
CA VAL A 127 -2.33 -6.95 5.91
C VAL A 127 -1.55 -8.22 6.27
N GLU A 128 -0.23 -8.11 6.45
CA GLU A 128 0.62 -9.23 6.87
C GLU A 128 0.21 -9.78 8.24
N LEU A 129 -0.07 -8.91 9.22
CA LEU A 129 -0.60 -9.31 10.52
C LEU A 129 -1.89 -10.10 10.36
N GLY A 130 -2.82 -9.61 9.54
CA GLY A 130 -4.08 -10.29 9.24
C GLY A 130 -3.85 -11.66 8.63
N LEU A 131 -2.97 -11.79 7.64
CA LEU A 131 -2.63 -13.07 7.01
C LEU A 131 -1.98 -14.05 7.99
N ARG A 132 -0.99 -13.60 8.77
CA ARG A 132 -0.26 -14.42 9.74
C ARG A 132 -1.16 -14.97 10.85
N THR A 133 -2.22 -14.24 11.20
CA THR A 133 -3.16 -14.59 12.28
C THR A 133 -4.50 -15.10 11.76
N GLU A 134 -4.60 -15.38 10.45
CA GLU A 134 -5.83 -15.79 9.76
C GLU A 134 -7.04 -14.88 10.07
N ASN A 135 -6.77 -13.59 10.30
CA ASN A 135 -7.75 -12.61 10.74
C ASN A 135 -8.30 -11.77 9.60
N GLU A 136 -9.40 -12.25 9.02
CA GLU A 136 -10.08 -11.57 7.92
C GLU A 136 -10.57 -10.16 8.28
N ALA A 137 -10.91 -9.89 9.55
CA ALA A 137 -11.36 -8.56 9.97
C ALA A 137 -10.23 -7.52 9.86
N ILE A 138 -8.99 -7.89 10.17
CA ILE A 138 -7.81 -7.03 9.98
C ILE A 138 -7.52 -6.84 8.49
N ILE A 139 -7.58 -7.91 7.67
CA ILE A 139 -7.33 -7.81 6.23
C ILE A 139 -8.36 -6.87 5.57
N GLN A 140 -9.65 -7.07 5.85
CA GLN A 140 -10.72 -6.24 5.32
C GLN A 140 -10.59 -4.79 5.79
N PHE A 141 -10.30 -4.57 7.07
CA PHE A 141 -10.08 -3.22 7.59
C PHE A 141 -8.94 -2.51 6.86
N SER A 142 -7.80 -3.21 6.72
CA SER A 142 -6.58 -2.66 6.12
C SER A 142 -6.76 -2.29 4.65
N THR A 143 -7.53 -3.08 3.91
CA THR A 143 -7.71 -2.92 2.45
C THR A 143 -8.90 -2.04 2.05
N THR A 144 -9.86 -1.83 2.95
CA THR A 144 -11.12 -1.12 2.61
C THR A 144 -11.40 0.13 3.44
N GLN A 145 -10.82 0.27 4.63
CA GLN A 145 -11.13 1.37 5.54
C GLN A 145 -9.96 2.34 5.78
N LEU A 146 -8.73 1.97 5.40
CA LEU A 146 -7.58 2.86 5.46
C LEU A 146 -7.53 3.82 4.28
N THR A 147 -7.08 5.04 4.53
CA THR A 147 -6.79 6.04 3.48
C THR A 147 -5.28 6.13 3.26
N PRO A 148 -4.74 5.66 2.13
CA PRO A 148 -3.29 5.66 1.95
C PRO A 148 -2.73 7.10 1.92
N GLN A 149 -1.65 7.34 2.66
CA GLN A 149 -0.89 8.59 2.60
C GLN A 149 -0.13 8.68 1.28
N GLU A 150 0.06 9.89 0.76
CA GLU A 150 0.81 10.10 -0.47
C GLU A 150 2.26 9.57 -0.34
N ILE A 151 2.75 8.91 -1.39
CA ILE A 151 4.13 8.41 -1.44
C ILE A 151 4.99 9.44 -2.15
N GLU A 152 6.11 9.83 -1.54
CA GLU A 152 7.12 10.64 -2.22
C GLU A 152 7.68 9.90 -3.44
N PHE A 153 7.93 10.63 -4.53
CA PHE A 153 8.38 10.02 -5.78
C PHE A 153 9.66 9.18 -5.66
N GLU A 154 10.62 9.62 -4.85
CA GLU A 154 11.87 8.89 -4.59
C GLU A 154 11.59 7.53 -3.94
N LYS A 155 10.61 7.47 -3.04
CA LYS A 155 10.16 6.25 -2.37
C LYS A 155 9.40 5.34 -3.33
N LEU A 156 8.58 5.90 -4.22
CA LEU A 156 7.94 5.16 -5.32
C LEU A 156 8.98 4.46 -6.19
N ILE A 157 10.05 5.16 -6.59
CA ILE A 157 11.13 4.56 -7.38
C ILE A 157 11.86 3.46 -6.59
N ALA A 158 12.07 3.65 -5.29
CA ALA A 158 12.69 2.64 -4.45
C ALA A 158 11.86 1.35 -4.38
N ILE A 159 10.52 1.47 -4.26
CA ILE A 159 9.59 0.33 -4.31
C ILE A 159 9.69 -0.39 -5.66
N LEU A 160 9.61 0.36 -6.77
CA LEU A 160 9.71 -0.19 -8.14
C LEU A 160 11.06 -0.86 -8.44
N SER A 161 12.11 -0.52 -7.68
CA SER A 161 13.45 -1.08 -7.87
C SER A 161 13.71 -2.32 -7.04
N ASN A 162 12.76 -2.77 -6.21
CA ASN A 162 12.98 -3.85 -5.25
C ASN A 162 11.77 -4.80 -5.13
N ASP A 163 11.52 -5.57 -6.18
CA ASP A 163 10.48 -6.60 -6.19
C ASP A 163 10.68 -7.69 -5.11
N LEU A 164 11.93 -8.01 -4.78
CA LEU A 164 12.27 -9.12 -3.86
C LEU A 164 11.97 -8.82 -2.39
N ALA A 165 11.72 -7.56 -2.04
CA ALA A 165 11.35 -7.17 -0.68
C ALA A 165 9.86 -7.37 -0.37
N LEU A 166 9.05 -7.75 -1.37
CA LEU A 166 7.60 -7.84 -1.24
C LEU A 166 7.14 -9.29 -1.09
N ASP A 167 6.15 -9.50 -0.21
CA ASP A 167 5.50 -10.80 -0.04
C ASP A 167 4.31 -10.94 -0.99
N GLU A 168 4.29 -12.04 -1.75
CA GLU A 168 3.26 -12.31 -2.75
C GLU A 168 1.85 -12.42 -2.12
N ASN A 169 1.71 -12.98 -0.92
CA ASN A 169 0.42 -13.14 -0.26
C ASN A 169 -0.12 -11.79 0.21
N VAL A 170 0.76 -10.94 0.75
CA VAL A 170 0.41 -9.56 1.14
C VAL A 170 -0.07 -8.77 -0.08
N VAL A 171 0.69 -8.79 -1.18
CA VAL A 171 0.31 -8.08 -2.41
C VAL A 171 -1.00 -8.63 -2.98
N ASN A 172 -1.19 -9.94 -2.96
CA ASN A 172 -2.44 -10.56 -3.42
C ASN A 172 -3.65 -10.15 -2.58
N ALA A 173 -3.49 -10.02 -1.26
CA ALA A 173 -4.57 -9.60 -0.36
C ALA A 173 -4.93 -8.11 -0.56
N MET A 174 -3.98 -7.26 -0.96
CA MET A 174 -4.22 -5.84 -1.22
C MET A 174 -5.01 -5.54 -2.50
N ILE A 175 -5.13 -6.50 -3.43
CA ILE A 175 -5.74 -6.28 -4.75
C ILE A 175 -6.97 -7.16 -4.90
N SER A 176 -8.12 -6.55 -5.18
CA SER A 176 -9.34 -7.32 -5.43
C SER A 176 -9.19 -8.27 -6.62
N GLU A 177 -9.88 -9.42 -6.57
CA GLU A 177 -9.81 -10.40 -7.66
C GLU A 177 -10.19 -9.80 -9.03
N SER A 178 -11.21 -8.93 -9.03
CA SER A 178 -11.68 -8.23 -10.22
C SER A 178 -10.64 -7.28 -10.81
N LEU A 179 -9.82 -6.64 -9.96
CA LEU A 179 -8.75 -5.76 -10.42
C LEU A 179 -7.55 -6.57 -10.89
N ARG A 180 -7.18 -7.65 -10.18
CA ARG A 180 -6.10 -8.56 -10.61
C ARG A 180 -6.37 -9.11 -12.01
N GLY A 181 -7.60 -9.56 -12.30
CA GLY A 181 -7.96 -10.09 -13.61
C GLY A 181 -7.84 -9.10 -14.78
N GLN A 182 -7.78 -7.79 -14.52
CA GLN A 182 -7.56 -6.77 -15.55
C GLN A 182 -6.07 -6.61 -15.93
N PHE A 183 -5.17 -7.02 -15.04
CA PHE A 183 -3.72 -6.88 -15.21
C PHE A 183 -3.02 -8.22 -15.45
N LEU A 184 -3.58 -9.31 -14.92
CA LEU A 184 -3.07 -10.66 -15.05
C LEU A 184 -4.01 -11.48 -15.94
N PRO A 185 -3.58 -11.92 -17.13
CA PRO A 185 -4.37 -12.81 -17.96
C PRO A 185 -4.77 -14.07 -17.15
N GLN A 186 -6.06 -14.40 -17.13
CA GLN A 186 -6.63 -15.62 -16.52
C GLN A 186 -6.50 -15.74 -14.99
N GLY A 187 -6.34 -14.63 -14.25
CA GLY A 187 -6.18 -14.69 -12.79
C GLY A 187 -4.91 -15.41 -12.35
N GLY A 188 -3.90 -15.43 -13.24
CA GLY A 188 -2.63 -16.12 -13.01
C GLY A 188 -1.85 -15.55 -11.83
N LYS A 189 -0.90 -16.35 -11.35
CA LYS A 189 0.07 -15.98 -10.32
C LYS A 189 0.79 -14.69 -10.70
N ILE A 190 0.99 -13.78 -9.75
CA ILE A 190 1.76 -12.57 -10.02
C ILE A 190 3.21 -12.97 -10.28
N ASN A 191 3.79 -12.47 -11.39
CA ASN A 191 5.20 -12.69 -11.68
C ASN A 191 6.08 -11.94 -10.67
N LEU A 192 7.19 -12.55 -10.27
CA LEU A 192 8.15 -11.94 -9.33
C LEU A 192 8.61 -10.56 -9.84
N ASN A 193 8.84 -10.42 -11.15
CA ASN A 193 9.29 -9.17 -11.78
C ASN A 193 8.18 -8.11 -11.94
N SER A 194 6.99 -8.36 -11.39
CA SER A 194 5.86 -7.42 -11.41
C SER A 194 5.32 -7.17 -9.99
N MET A 195 6.04 -7.62 -8.95
CA MET A 195 5.60 -7.53 -7.56
C MET A 195 5.37 -6.08 -7.15
N SER A 196 6.34 -5.21 -7.42
CA SER A 196 6.30 -3.81 -7.04
C SER A 196 5.19 -3.05 -7.76
N GLU A 197 5.00 -3.28 -9.06
CA GLU A 197 3.89 -2.69 -9.80
C GLU A 197 2.53 -3.14 -9.29
N MET A 198 2.40 -4.41 -8.91
CA MET A 198 1.14 -4.94 -8.39
C MET A 198 0.87 -4.45 -6.96
N ALA A 199 1.88 -4.32 -6.12
CA ALA A 199 1.73 -3.71 -4.80
C ALA A 199 1.26 -2.25 -4.91
N LEU A 200 1.85 -1.50 -5.84
CA LEU A 200 1.45 -0.13 -6.16
C LEU A 200 0.07 -0.06 -6.83
N LEU A 201 -0.35 -1.09 -7.57
CA LEU A 201 -1.73 -1.21 -8.07
C LEU A 201 -2.71 -1.32 -6.90
N GLY A 202 -2.43 -2.19 -5.91
CA GLY A 202 -3.22 -2.33 -4.69
C GLY A 202 -3.35 -1.00 -3.95
N PHE A 203 -2.23 -0.36 -3.68
CA PHE A 203 -2.17 0.98 -3.07
C PHE A 203 -2.98 2.02 -3.86
N SER A 204 -2.84 2.06 -5.19
CA SER A 204 -3.62 2.98 -6.05
C SER A 204 -5.12 2.68 -6.02
N SER A 205 -5.51 1.41 -5.85
CA SER A 205 -6.91 0.99 -5.81
C SER A 205 -7.62 1.45 -4.54
N MET A 206 -6.86 1.62 -3.46
CA MET A 206 -7.30 2.21 -2.21
C MET A 206 -7.33 3.75 -2.23
N GLY A 207 -6.99 4.37 -3.38
CA GLY A 207 -6.96 5.83 -3.55
C GLY A 207 -5.61 6.48 -3.25
N GLY A 208 -4.54 5.69 -3.09
CA GLY A 208 -3.20 6.22 -2.89
C GLY A 208 -2.69 7.02 -4.09
N LEU A 209 -1.93 8.07 -3.81
CA LEU A 209 -1.35 8.99 -4.79
C LEU A 209 0.15 9.18 -4.53
N VAL A 210 0.83 9.81 -5.47
CA VAL A 210 2.23 10.20 -5.33
C VAL A 210 2.30 11.71 -5.14
N ASP A 211 2.94 12.16 -4.06
CA ASP A 211 3.29 13.57 -3.90
C ASP A 211 4.55 13.83 -4.72
N SER A 212 4.40 14.56 -5.83
CA SER A 212 5.55 14.89 -6.66
C SER A 212 5.39 16.12 -7.52
N LYS A 213 6.50 16.84 -7.66
CA LYS A 213 6.72 17.81 -8.74
C LYS A 213 7.01 17.12 -10.08
N VAL A 214 7.29 15.82 -10.08
CA VAL A 214 7.53 15.00 -11.27
C VAL A 214 6.18 14.60 -11.87
N GLY A 215 5.60 15.48 -12.68
CA GLY A 215 4.35 15.21 -13.39
C GLY A 215 4.48 14.22 -14.56
N GLN A 216 5.70 13.92 -15.00
CA GLN A 216 5.96 13.06 -16.16
C GLN A 216 7.28 12.29 -16.01
N ILE A 217 7.25 11.02 -16.39
CA ILE A 217 8.43 10.19 -16.61
C ILE A 217 8.50 9.66 -18.05
N TYR A 218 9.72 9.38 -18.50
CA TYR A 218 10.05 8.75 -19.76
C TYR A 218 10.78 7.44 -19.48
N VAL A 219 10.20 6.33 -19.95
CA VAL A 219 10.69 4.97 -19.73
C VAL A 219 11.38 4.51 -21.01
N PHE A 220 12.69 4.29 -20.94
CA PHE A 220 13.51 3.83 -22.05
C PHE A 220 13.75 2.34 -21.92
N ILE A 221 13.27 1.59 -22.91
CA ILE A 221 13.37 0.12 -22.94
C ILE A 221 14.51 -0.25 -23.89
N PRO A 222 15.60 -0.87 -23.40
CA PRO A 222 16.65 -1.34 -24.28
C PRO A 222 16.15 -2.48 -25.17
N LYS A 223 16.51 -2.45 -26.46
CA LYS A 223 16.24 -3.57 -27.36
C LYS A 223 17.30 -4.65 -27.16
N SER A 224 16.90 -5.92 -27.19
CA SER A 224 17.87 -7.00 -27.29
C SER A 224 18.63 -6.87 -28.62
N VAL A 225 19.96 -6.78 -28.52
CA VAL A 225 20.86 -6.87 -29.66
C VAL A 225 21.39 -8.31 -29.71
N ASN A 226 21.22 -8.99 -30.85
CA ASN A 226 21.73 -10.34 -31.13
C ASN A 226 21.16 -11.49 -30.29
N GLY A 227 19.92 -11.39 -29.80
CA GLY A 227 19.27 -12.49 -29.07
C GLY A 227 19.83 -12.75 -27.67
N ILE A 228 20.78 -11.92 -27.22
CA ILE A 228 21.18 -11.83 -25.83
C ILE A 228 20.19 -10.86 -25.19
N ASN A 229 19.29 -11.40 -24.36
CA ASN A 229 18.52 -10.58 -23.42
C ASN A 229 19.50 -10.07 -22.38
N ASN A 230 20.21 -8.98 -22.69
CA ASN A 230 20.92 -8.23 -21.66
C ASN A 230 19.87 -7.81 -20.65
N MET A 231 20.01 -8.36 -19.45
CA MET A 231 19.10 -8.19 -18.33
C MET A 231 18.81 -6.70 -18.16
N GLN A 232 17.56 -6.32 -18.43
CA GLN A 232 16.54 -6.01 -17.41
C GLN A 232 16.65 -4.63 -16.77
N GLU A 233 17.64 -3.80 -17.09
CA GLU A 233 17.65 -2.41 -16.61
C GLU A 233 16.85 -1.49 -17.54
N THR A 234 15.71 -1.03 -17.04
CA THR A 234 14.92 0.02 -17.66
C THR A 234 15.40 1.37 -17.14
N ALA A 235 15.70 2.29 -18.04
CA ALA A 235 16.06 3.64 -17.66
C ALA A 235 14.82 4.54 -17.58
N VAL A 236 14.66 5.24 -16.46
CA VAL A 236 13.57 6.17 -16.20
C VAL A 236 14.13 7.58 -16.07
N LEU A 237 13.72 8.47 -16.98
CA LEU A 237 14.05 9.90 -16.94
C LEU A 237 12.83 10.69 -16.48
N THR A 238 12.99 11.48 -15.43
CA THR A 238 11.92 12.33 -14.89
C THR A 238 11.88 13.70 -15.58
N SER A 239 10.78 14.43 -15.42
CA SER A 239 10.63 15.80 -15.96
C SER A 239 11.57 16.84 -15.32
N ASP A 240 12.10 16.57 -14.13
CA ASP A 240 13.17 17.35 -13.48
C ASP A 240 14.57 16.81 -13.82
N ALA A 241 14.65 15.91 -14.81
CA ALA A 241 15.83 15.25 -15.39
C ALA A 241 16.76 14.54 -14.40
N ARG A 242 16.16 13.81 -13.48
CA ARG A 242 16.83 12.74 -12.77
C ARG A 242 16.71 11.45 -13.58
N LEU A 243 17.78 10.68 -13.57
CA LEU A 243 17.85 9.38 -14.24
C LEU A 243 17.92 8.28 -13.20
N TYR A 244 17.05 7.29 -13.34
CA TYR A 244 16.99 6.09 -12.51
C TYR A 244 17.13 4.86 -13.41
N ASN A 245 17.82 3.84 -12.93
CA ASN A 245 17.86 2.53 -13.56
C ASN A 245 17.09 1.57 -12.67
N ILE A 246 16.08 0.90 -13.22
CA ILE A 246 15.20 -0.02 -12.51
C ILE A 246 15.36 -1.40 -13.14
N ALA A 247 15.85 -2.36 -12.35
CA ALA A 247 15.96 -3.75 -12.77
C ALA A 247 14.58 -4.43 -12.71
N GLY A 248 14.25 -5.29 -13.67
CA GLY A 248 13.03 -6.11 -13.63
C GLY A 248 11.74 -5.40 -14.03
N PHE A 249 11.77 -4.07 -14.18
CA PHE A 249 10.62 -3.19 -14.42
C PHE A 249 9.64 -3.69 -15.50
N ASP A 250 8.40 -4.01 -15.09
CA ASP A 250 7.32 -4.37 -15.99
C ASP A 250 6.68 -3.11 -16.56
N HIS A 251 7.29 -2.55 -17.60
CA HIS A 251 6.80 -1.33 -18.26
C HIS A 251 5.34 -1.42 -18.75
N GLY A 252 4.82 -2.62 -19.00
CA GLY A 252 3.43 -2.85 -19.43
C GLY A 252 2.42 -2.59 -18.32
N ILE A 253 2.71 -3.08 -17.11
CA ILE A 253 1.90 -2.85 -15.91
C ILE A 253 2.22 -1.48 -15.29
N ALA A 254 3.50 -1.17 -15.12
CA ALA A 254 3.97 0.05 -14.47
C ALA A 254 3.40 1.32 -15.09
N SER A 255 3.38 1.42 -16.43
CA SER A 255 2.85 2.61 -17.10
C SER A 255 1.38 2.89 -16.78
N LYS A 256 0.57 1.84 -16.62
CA LYS A 256 -0.84 1.94 -16.22
C LYS A 256 -0.96 2.30 -14.75
N VAL A 257 -0.19 1.64 -13.87
CA VAL A 257 -0.21 1.87 -12.42
C VAL A 257 0.25 3.30 -12.09
N LEU A 258 1.38 3.73 -12.63
CA LEU A 258 1.92 5.08 -12.46
C LEU A 258 0.93 6.15 -12.93
N SER A 259 0.22 5.93 -14.04
CA SER A 259 -0.80 6.88 -14.48
C SER A 259 -1.97 6.98 -13.49
N ARG A 260 -2.33 5.90 -12.78
CA ARG A 260 -3.36 5.92 -11.72
C ARG A 260 -2.88 6.68 -10.48
N LEU A 261 -1.58 6.59 -10.19
CA LEU A 261 -0.92 7.29 -9.10
C LEU A 261 -0.67 8.78 -9.37
N GLY A 262 -1.03 9.28 -10.55
CA GLY A 262 -0.85 10.69 -10.94
C GLY A 262 0.44 10.98 -11.72
N VAL A 263 1.27 9.98 -11.98
CA VAL A 263 2.54 10.13 -12.73
C VAL A 263 2.34 9.74 -14.20
N ARG A 264 2.38 10.72 -15.11
CA ARG A 264 2.25 10.44 -16.53
C ARG A 264 3.48 9.68 -17.03
N THR A 265 3.27 8.60 -17.77
CA THR A 265 4.36 7.74 -18.26
C THR A 265 4.39 7.71 -19.78
N THR A 266 5.56 7.94 -20.38
CA THR A 266 5.79 7.81 -21.83
C THR A 266 6.85 6.74 -22.09
N VAL A 267 6.49 5.67 -22.78
CA VAL A 267 7.45 4.62 -23.16
C VAL A 267 8.16 5.01 -24.46
N VAL A 268 9.48 4.89 -24.48
CA VAL A 268 10.35 5.18 -25.62
C VAL A 268 11.11 3.91 -26.01
N ALA A 269 10.66 3.26 -27.08
CA ALA A 269 11.15 1.94 -27.50
C ALA A 269 11.88 1.91 -28.86
N ASP A 270 12.08 3.04 -29.56
CA ASP A 270 12.80 3.10 -30.85
C ASP A 270 13.90 4.17 -30.82
N ILE A 271 15.12 3.82 -31.25
CA ILE A 271 16.28 4.72 -31.44
C ILE A 271 15.94 5.96 -32.28
N ARG A 272 15.07 5.84 -33.29
CA ARG A 272 14.63 7.00 -34.11
C ARG A 272 13.76 7.96 -33.31
N ASN A 273 12.96 7.43 -32.38
CA ASN A 273 12.18 8.22 -31.44
C ASN A 273 13.03 8.70 -30.26
N CYS A 274 14.08 7.98 -29.85
CA CYS A 274 15.05 8.37 -28.81
C CYS A 274 15.69 9.72 -29.17
N HIS A 275 16.35 9.82 -30.32
CA HIS A 275 16.97 11.08 -30.77
C HIS A 275 15.97 12.23 -30.87
N ARG A 276 14.79 11.98 -31.45
CA ARG A 276 13.75 13.00 -31.61
C ARG A 276 13.22 13.49 -30.26
N LYS A 277 13.03 12.58 -29.30
CA LYS A 277 12.51 12.89 -27.97
C LYS A 277 13.57 13.59 -27.12
N ILE A 278 14.81 13.11 -27.14
CA ILE A 278 15.94 13.76 -26.46
C ILE A 278 16.13 15.18 -27.01
N TRP A 279 16.11 15.37 -28.33
CA TRP A 279 16.18 16.69 -28.95
C TRP A 279 15.01 17.60 -28.55
N GLN A 280 13.78 17.06 -28.51
CA GLN A 280 12.61 17.79 -28.01
C GLN A 280 12.75 18.17 -26.52
N LEU A 281 13.30 17.28 -25.69
CA LEU A 281 13.50 17.53 -24.26
C LEU A 281 14.61 18.56 -24.02
N GLN A 282 15.73 18.47 -24.74
CA GLN A 282 16.82 19.46 -24.71
C GLN A 282 16.32 20.86 -25.10
N ASN A 283 15.48 20.95 -26.14
CA ASN A 283 14.91 22.24 -26.58
C ASN A 283 13.81 22.76 -25.67
N ARG A 284 12.99 21.88 -25.06
CA ARG A 284 11.85 22.29 -24.22
C ARG A 284 12.27 22.72 -22.82
N PHE A 285 13.38 22.17 -22.32
CA PHE A 285 13.80 22.39 -20.95
C PHE A 285 15.23 22.99 -20.81
N SER A 286 15.84 23.44 -21.92
CA SER A 286 17.17 24.08 -21.95
C SER A 286 18.31 23.26 -21.30
N TRP A 287 18.36 21.95 -21.54
CA TRP A 287 19.41 21.08 -20.99
C TRP A 287 20.58 20.89 -21.94
N LYS A 288 21.79 20.72 -21.37
CA LYS A 288 22.93 20.03 -21.99
C LYS A 288 23.07 18.64 -21.35
N VAL A 289 22.22 17.69 -21.73
CA VAL A 289 22.49 16.26 -21.48
C VAL A 289 23.21 15.73 -22.71
N ASP A 290 24.48 15.30 -22.58
CA ASP A 290 25.17 14.49 -23.60
C ASP A 290 24.61 13.06 -23.54
N ALA A 291 23.36 12.90 -23.95
CA ALA A 291 22.74 11.60 -24.20
C ALA A 291 22.87 11.31 -25.69
N SER A 292 23.70 10.33 -26.04
CA SER A 292 23.85 9.86 -27.42
C SER A 292 23.21 8.47 -27.56
N CYS A 293 22.23 8.32 -28.47
CA CYS A 293 21.69 6.99 -28.82
C CYS A 293 22.57 6.43 -29.96
N GLN A 294 23.70 5.79 -29.66
CA GLN A 294 24.61 5.31 -30.72
C GLN A 294 24.20 3.93 -31.25
N ARG A 295 24.33 3.75 -32.57
CA ARG A 295 24.26 2.44 -33.23
C ARG A 295 25.68 1.89 -33.24
N LYS A 296 25.97 0.78 -32.55
CA LYS A 296 27.27 0.09 -32.71
C LYS A 296 27.35 -0.54 -34.10
N GLU A 297 27.82 0.22 -35.08
CA GLU A 297 28.54 -0.38 -36.21
C GLU A 297 29.94 -0.71 -35.69
N SER A 298 30.32 -1.97 -35.80
CA SER A 298 31.61 -2.51 -35.38
C SER A 298 32.76 -1.76 -36.06
N GLN A 299 33.28 -0.72 -35.41
CA GLN A 299 34.54 -0.08 -35.77
C GLN A 299 35.55 -0.17 -34.63
N LYS A 300 36.69 -0.75 -34.97
CA LYS A 300 37.89 -0.90 -34.14
C LYS A 300 38.30 0.45 -33.55
N LEU A 301 38.44 0.51 -32.23
CA LEU A 301 39.01 1.64 -31.51
C LEU A 301 40.46 1.91 -31.94
N PRO A 302 40.86 3.18 -32.14
CA PRO A 302 42.20 3.63 -31.81
C PRO A 302 42.18 4.42 -30.49
N VAL A 303 43.21 4.15 -29.69
CA VAL A 303 43.61 4.82 -28.45
C VAL A 303 44.01 6.26 -28.72
N TYR A 304 43.60 7.22 -27.87
CA TYR A 304 44.43 8.36 -27.43
C TYR A 304 43.84 8.98 -26.15
N GLY A 305 44.69 9.21 -25.14
CA GLY A 305 44.33 9.85 -23.87
C GLY A 305 44.48 11.38 -23.89
N ILE A 306 43.86 12.05 -22.91
CA ILE A 306 44.22 13.36 -22.33
C ILE A 306 43.51 13.50 -20.95
N SER A 307 44.21 14.18 -20.03
CA SER A 307 44.00 14.46 -18.59
C SER A 307 42.81 15.41 -18.25
N PRO A 308 42.31 15.46 -16.98
CA PRO A 308 41.00 16.02 -16.61
C PRO A 308 41.02 17.48 -16.12
N SER A 309 39.95 18.23 -16.39
CA SER A 309 39.52 19.39 -15.57
C SER A 309 38.01 19.68 -15.68
N ASP A 310 37.35 19.63 -14.53
CA ASP A 310 36.20 20.40 -14.03
C ASP A 310 34.97 20.65 -14.91
N ALA A 311 34.12 19.62 -14.97
CA ALA A 311 32.73 19.60 -14.55
C ALA A 311 32.33 18.12 -14.56
N GLU A 312 31.55 17.61 -13.60
CA GLU A 312 31.03 16.23 -13.66
C GLU A 312 30.09 16.08 -14.87
N ARG A 313 30.68 15.91 -16.06
CA ARG A 313 30.01 15.45 -17.27
C ARG A 313 29.82 13.95 -17.09
N LYS A 314 28.66 13.54 -16.58
CA LYS A 314 28.20 12.16 -16.77
C LYS A 314 27.88 11.98 -18.24
N ILE A 315 28.88 11.52 -19.01
CA ILE A 315 28.68 11.01 -20.36
C ILE A 315 27.99 9.66 -20.22
N ILE A 316 26.77 9.55 -20.73
CA ILE A 316 26.02 8.29 -20.69
C ILE A 316 26.06 7.69 -22.09
N HIS A 317 26.80 6.58 -22.21
CA HIS A 317 26.75 5.74 -23.40
C HIS A 317 25.55 4.80 -23.29
N TRP A 318 24.59 4.96 -24.20
CA TRP A 318 23.48 4.04 -24.37
C TRP A 318 23.81 3.07 -25.49
N ASP A 319 24.14 1.82 -25.14
CA ASP A 319 24.12 0.70 -26.09
C ASP A 319 22.65 0.26 -26.22
N LEU A 320 21.98 0.67 -27.31
CA LEU A 320 20.56 0.34 -27.64
C LEU A 320 20.45 -0.46 -28.95
#